data_AF-A0A0G1UW43-F1
#
_entry.id   AF-A0A0G1UW43-F1
#
_cell.length_a   1.000
_cell.length_b   1.000
_cell.length_c   1.000
_cell.angle_alpha   90.00
_cell.angle_beta   90.00
_cell.angle_gamma   90.00
#
_symmetry.space_group_name_H-M   'P 1'
#
loop_
_entity.id
_entity.type
_entity.pdbx_description
1 polymer ?
#
loop_
_entity_poly.entity_id
_entity_poly.type
_entity_poly.pdbx_seq_one_letter_code
_entity_poly.pdbx_strand_id
1 'polypeptide(L)'
;MEISTIEVEAKSLIGQASFEIQNPDAYTHAGSLWNAIKEMRAKVAEVFDPIIEKAHKAHKEAVAQKKKFDEPLDQAQRTLKQGLIRYDEEEKRKAEKKRLELEAIERKKAEDEALEVAELLEQVGDKEAAEELLSKPVEPAPVAVQKATPKITGFSSATHWYAAITDLKAYLQAIVNGAVPLNGALGISEHKDAAGCYGCSYLTQRVGTDKEALQIPGVKVWSKKV
;
A
#
# COMPACT_ATOMS: atom_id res chain seq x y z
N MET A 1 -28.75 44.26 -0.94
CA MET A 1 -29.14 44.07 -2.35
C MET A 1 -29.50 42.60 -2.52
N GLU A 2 -30.64 42.28 -3.11
CA GLU A 2 -31.05 40.89 -3.30
C GLU A 2 -30.25 40.24 -4.44
N ILE A 3 -29.91 38.96 -4.30
CA ILE A 3 -29.11 38.22 -5.30
C ILE A 3 -29.80 38.22 -6.67
N SER A 4 -31.14 38.17 -6.68
CA SER A 4 -31.97 38.29 -7.89
C SER A 4 -31.77 39.61 -8.64
N THR A 5 -31.57 40.71 -7.92
CA THR A 5 -31.32 42.04 -8.53
C THR A 5 -29.95 42.07 -9.22
N ILE A 6 -28.92 41.54 -8.56
CA ILE A 6 -27.55 41.46 -9.12
C ILE A 6 -27.55 40.61 -10.40
N GLU A 7 -28.29 39.51 -10.42
CA GLU A 7 -28.40 38.64 -11.59
C GLU A 7 -29.03 39.37 -12.79
N VAL A 8 -30.12 40.11 -12.57
CA VAL A 8 -30.79 40.87 -13.64
C VAL A 8 -29.90 42.01 -14.16
N GLU A 9 -29.27 42.77 -13.27
CA GLU A 9 -28.39 43.88 -13.65
C GLU A 9 -27.13 43.38 -14.38
N ALA A 10 -26.52 42.29 -13.91
CA ALA A 10 -25.36 41.68 -14.57
C ALA A 10 -25.70 41.16 -15.97
N LYS A 11 -26.85 40.47 -16.15
CA LYS A 11 -27.31 40.01 -17.47
C LYS A 11 -27.54 41.16 -18.44
N SER A 12 -28.10 42.27 -17.97
CA SER A 12 -28.29 43.47 -18.79
C SER A 12 -26.95 44.04 -19.30
N LEU A 13 -25.96 44.18 -18.41
CA LEU A 13 -24.62 44.67 -18.77
C LEU A 13 -23.91 43.73 -19.76
N ILE A 14 -24.06 42.41 -19.60
CA ILE A 14 -23.52 41.42 -20.54
C ILE A 14 -24.16 41.59 -21.92
N GLY A 15 -25.49 41.77 -22.00
CA GLY A 15 -26.19 41.98 -23.26
C GLY A 15 -25.75 43.25 -23.99
N GLN A 16 -25.45 44.32 -23.25
CA GLN A 16 -24.96 45.59 -23.81
C GLN A 16 -23.52 45.53 -24.32
N ALA A 17 -22.72 44.55 -23.90
CA ALA A 17 -21.32 44.43 -24.27
C ALA A 17 -21.08 43.82 -25.67
N SER A 18 -22.14 43.44 -26.38
CA SER A 18 -22.07 42.76 -27.67
C SER A 18 -22.19 43.74 -28.84
N PHE A 19 -21.10 44.45 -29.16
CA PHE A 19 -21.00 45.29 -30.36
C PHE A 19 -19.54 45.48 -30.81
N GLU A 20 -19.34 45.90 -32.05
CA GLU A 20 -18.02 46.23 -32.60
C GLU A 20 -17.68 47.71 -32.40
N ILE A 21 -16.44 48.00 -32.01
CA ILE A 21 -15.95 49.36 -31.79
C ILE A 21 -15.28 49.86 -33.08
N GLN A 22 -16.04 50.54 -33.94
CA GLN A 22 -15.55 51.03 -35.24
C GLN A 22 -15.44 52.56 -35.34
N ASN A 23 -15.91 53.31 -34.33
CA ASN A 23 -15.88 54.76 -34.32
C ASN A 23 -15.63 55.34 -32.90
N PRO A 24 -15.27 56.63 -32.78
CA PRO A 24 -14.96 57.26 -31.50
C PRO A 24 -16.11 57.24 -30.47
N ASP A 25 -17.36 57.29 -30.92
CA ASP A 25 -18.54 57.24 -30.04
C ASP A 25 -18.71 55.85 -29.43
N ALA A 26 -18.55 54.79 -30.24
CA ALA A 26 -18.55 53.41 -29.79
C ALA A 26 -17.41 53.12 -28.81
N TYR A 27 -16.24 53.74 -29.00
CA TYR A 27 -15.11 53.63 -28.07
C TYR A 27 -15.43 54.24 -26.71
N THR A 28 -16.03 55.43 -26.70
CA THR A 28 -16.43 56.11 -25.46
C THR A 28 -17.53 55.32 -24.73
N HIS A 29 -18.52 54.82 -25.47
CA HIS A 29 -19.58 53.97 -24.91
C HIS A 29 -19.02 52.68 -24.30
N ALA A 30 -18.09 52.01 -24.99
CA ALA A 30 -17.41 50.82 -24.47
C ALA A 30 -16.64 51.12 -23.17
N GLY A 31 -15.99 52.29 -23.07
CA GLY A 31 -15.31 52.72 -21.86
C GLY A 31 -16.26 52.91 -20.66
N SER A 32 -17.42 53.53 -20.88
CA SER A 32 -18.46 53.65 -19.84
C SER A 32 -19.01 52.29 -19.41
N LEU A 33 -19.29 51.41 -20.36
CA LEU A 33 -19.79 50.06 -20.07
C LEU A 33 -18.76 49.21 -19.33
N TRP A 34 -17.47 49.34 -19.68
CA TRP A 34 -16.37 48.66 -18.98
C TRP A 34 -16.31 49.06 -17.49
N ASN A 35 -16.46 50.35 -17.19
CA ASN A 35 -16.52 50.83 -15.79
C ASN A 35 -17.76 50.28 -15.07
N ALA A 36 -18.93 50.29 -15.71
CA ALA A 36 -20.16 49.72 -15.13
C ALA A 36 -20.03 48.22 -14.82
N ILE A 37 -19.38 47.44 -15.70
CA ILE A 37 -19.09 46.02 -15.47
C ILE A 37 -18.13 45.86 -14.28
N LYS A 38 -17.10 46.70 -14.17
CA LYS A 38 -16.15 46.66 -13.06
C LYS A 38 -16.85 46.91 -11.72
N GLU A 39 -17.74 47.91 -11.65
CA GLU A 39 -18.54 48.18 -10.44
C GLU A 39 -19.49 47.03 -10.12
N MET A 40 -20.14 46.44 -11.12
CA MET A 40 -20.99 45.27 -10.93
C MET A 40 -20.20 44.09 -10.34
N ARG A 41 -18.99 43.84 -10.83
CA ARG A 41 -18.10 42.80 -10.29
C ARG A 41 -17.72 43.06 -8.83
N ALA A 42 -17.52 44.32 -8.45
CA ALA A 42 -17.25 44.67 -7.06
C ALA A 42 -18.47 44.40 -6.15
N LYS A 43 -19.68 44.74 -6.60
CA LYS A 43 -20.93 44.41 -5.87
C LYS A 43 -21.14 42.91 -5.71
N VAL A 44 -20.84 42.12 -6.76
CA VAL A 44 -20.86 40.66 -6.68
C VAL A 44 -19.90 40.18 -5.59
N ALA A 45 -18.65 40.63 -5.60
CA ALA A 45 -17.66 40.26 -4.59
C ALA A 45 -18.13 40.63 -3.17
N GLU A 46 -18.65 41.84 -2.96
CA GLU A 46 -19.15 42.30 -1.66
C GLU A 46 -20.26 41.40 -1.09
N VAL A 47 -21.13 40.85 -1.94
CA VAL A 47 -22.21 39.95 -1.51
C VAL A 47 -21.71 38.52 -1.30
N PHE A 48 -20.89 38.00 -2.21
CA PHE A 48 -20.52 36.58 -2.21
C PHE A 48 -19.28 36.25 -1.37
N ASP A 49 -18.29 37.14 -1.28
CA ASP A 49 -17.06 36.88 -0.54
C ASP A 49 -17.33 36.57 0.96
N PRO A 50 -18.19 37.33 1.68
CA PRO A 50 -18.51 36.99 3.07
C PRO A 50 -19.26 35.67 3.24
N ILE A 51 -20.03 35.24 2.23
CA ILE A 51 -20.74 33.95 2.23
C ILE A 51 -19.72 32.81 2.06
N ILE A 52 -18.80 32.97 1.09
CA ILE A 52 -17.72 32.01 0.83
C ILE A 52 -16.83 31.88 2.06
N GLU A 53 -16.44 32.99 2.68
CA GLU A 53 -15.63 32.99 3.90
C GLU A 53 -16.31 32.27 5.05
N LYS A 54 -17.60 32.53 5.30
CA LYS A 54 -18.38 31.83 6.33
C LYS A 54 -18.47 30.33 6.06
N ALA A 55 -18.75 29.94 4.82
CA ALA A 55 -18.82 28.53 4.43
C ALA A 55 -17.47 27.82 4.60
N HIS A 56 -16.38 28.48 4.19
CA HIS A 56 -15.03 27.94 4.33
C HIS A 56 -14.61 27.82 5.80
N LYS A 57 -14.99 28.79 6.65
CA LYS A 57 -14.78 28.72 8.10
C LYS A 57 -15.55 27.55 8.71
N ALA A 58 -16.83 27.40 8.37
CA ALA A 58 -17.67 26.29 8.85
C ALA A 58 -17.13 24.92 8.39
N HIS A 59 -16.71 24.81 7.13
CA HIS A 59 -16.07 23.60 6.61
C HIS A 59 -14.78 23.26 7.37
N LYS A 60 -13.88 24.23 7.56
CA LYS A 60 -12.64 24.05 8.33
C LYS A 60 -12.92 23.60 9.76
N GLU A 61 -13.90 24.20 10.41
CA GLU A 61 -14.31 23.84 11.76
C GLU A 61 -14.89 22.42 11.81
N ALA A 62 -15.79 22.07 10.90
CA ALA A 62 -16.37 20.73 10.82
C ALA A 62 -15.30 19.65 10.57
N VAL A 63 -14.36 19.90 9.66
CA VAL A 63 -13.22 18.99 9.42
C VAL A 63 -12.33 18.87 10.64
N ALA A 64 -12.05 19.97 11.34
CA ALA A 64 -11.25 19.95 12.57
C ALA A 64 -11.95 19.17 13.70
N GLN A 65 -13.26 19.37 13.88
CA GLN A 65 -14.05 18.63 14.86
C GLN A 65 -14.11 17.14 14.51
N LYS A 66 -14.38 16.78 13.24
CA LYS A 66 -14.30 15.39 12.78
C LYS A 66 -12.95 14.79 13.11
N LYS A 67 -11.86 15.45 12.71
CA LYS A 67 -10.49 14.97 12.93
C LYS A 67 -10.20 14.75 14.41
N LYS A 68 -10.65 15.64 15.30
CA LYS A 68 -10.48 15.52 16.76
C LYS A 68 -11.04 14.21 17.33
N PHE A 69 -12.15 13.71 16.79
CA PHE A 69 -12.77 12.46 17.25
C PHE A 69 -12.32 11.24 16.44
N ASP A 70 -12.12 11.41 15.13
CA ASP A 70 -11.79 10.35 14.19
C ASP A 70 -10.34 9.89 14.35
N GLU A 71 -9.40 10.80 14.59
CA GLU A 71 -7.96 10.48 14.65
C GLU A 71 -7.59 9.56 15.84
N PRO A 72 -8.11 9.75 17.07
CA PRO A 72 -7.93 8.77 18.15
C PRO A 72 -8.54 7.40 17.85
N LEU A 73 -9.69 7.37 17.16
CA LEU A 73 -10.35 6.12 16.79
C LEU A 73 -9.57 5.37 15.70
N ASP A 74 -9.07 6.08 14.68
CA ASP A 74 -8.19 5.53 13.66
C ASP A 74 -6.88 5.00 14.29
N GLN A 75 -6.28 5.73 15.23
CA GLN A 75 -5.11 5.26 15.97
C GLN A 75 -5.41 3.99 16.79
N ALA A 76 -6.55 3.94 17.48
CA ALA A 76 -6.98 2.75 18.22
C ALA A 76 -7.19 1.56 17.26
N GLN A 77 -7.84 1.77 16.12
CA GLN A 77 -8.08 0.75 15.11
C GLN A 77 -6.76 0.22 14.53
N ARG A 78 -5.80 1.09 14.21
CA ARG A 78 -4.46 0.71 13.75
C ARG A 78 -3.71 -0.13 14.78
N THR A 79 -3.79 0.27 16.05
CA THR A 79 -3.15 -0.44 17.17
C THR A 79 -3.75 -1.85 17.33
N LEU A 80 -5.08 -1.96 17.35
CA LEU A 80 -5.77 -3.25 17.43
C LEU A 80 -5.45 -4.11 16.21
N LYS A 81 -5.42 -3.54 15.00
CA LYS A 81 -5.08 -4.26 13.77
C LYS A 81 -3.69 -4.89 13.85
N GLN A 82 -2.69 -4.12 14.30
CA GLN A 82 -1.33 -4.63 14.50
C GLN A 82 -1.27 -5.72 15.58
N GLY A 83 -2.02 -5.56 16.68
CA GLY A 83 -2.14 -6.59 17.72
C GLY A 83 -2.73 -7.91 17.18
N LEU A 84 -3.79 -7.83 16.38
CA LEU A 84 -4.42 -8.99 15.74
C LEU A 84 -3.48 -9.68 14.76
N ILE A 85 -2.74 -8.91 13.95
CA ILE A 85 -1.73 -9.47 13.03
C ILE A 85 -0.63 -10.20 13.80
N ARG A 86 -0.09 -9.59 14.86
CA ARG A 86 0.96 -10.18 15.69
C ARG A 86 0.49 -11.47 16.36
N TYR A 87 -0.75 -11.48 16.85
CA TYR A 87 -1.33 -12.69 17.44
C TYR A 87 -1.53 -13.80 16.40
N ASP A 88 -2.03 -13.48 15.20
CA ASP A 88 -2.17 -14.44 14.10
C ASP A 88 -0.83 -15.06 13.69
N GLU A 89 0.25 -14.25 13.66
CA GLU A 89 1.60 -14.72 13.36
C GLU A 89 2.15 -15.64 14.47
N GLU A 90 1.94 -15.29 15.73
CA GLU A 90 2.35 -16.11 16.86
C GLU A 90 1.61 -17.45 16.92
N GLU A 91 0.30 -17.46 16.66
CA GLU A 91 -0.49 -18.69 16.58
C GLU A 91 -0.05 -19.57 15.41
N LYS A 92 0.29 -18.97 14.25
CA LYS A 92 0.90 -19.72 13.14
C LYS A 92 2.25 -20.32 13.51
N ARG A 93 3.11 -19.56 14.20
CA ARG A 93 4.43 -20.04 14.67
C ARG A 93 4.29 -21.23 15.62
N LYS A 94 3.33 -21.17 16.56
CA LYS A 94 3.02 -22.29 17.46
C LYS A 94 2.47 -23.49 16.71
N ALA A 95 1.55 -23.27 15.78
CA ALA A 95 0.97 -24.33 14.97
C ALA A 95 2.05 -25.04 14.13
N GLU A 96 2.94 -24.28 13.51
CA GLU A 96 4.07 -24.83 12.74
C GLU A 96 5.05 -25.60 13.64
N LYS A 97 5.39 -25.07 14.81
CA LYS A 97 6.24 -25.79 15.78
C LYS A 97 5.61 -27.13 16.18
N LYS A 98 4.30 -27.11 16.50
CA LYS A 98 3.56 -28.33 16.84
C LYS A 98 3.49 -29.30 15.68
N ARG A 99 3.37 -28.80 14.44
CA ARG A 99 3.42 -29.62 13.23
C ARG A 99 4.76 -30.35 13.11
N LEU A 100 5.87 -29.61 13.21
CA LEU A 100 7.22 -30.17 13.14
C LEU A 100 7.49 -31.19 14.25
N GLU A 101 7.02 -30.92 15.47
CA GLU A 101 7.12 -31.87 16.59
C GLU A 101 6.34 -33.16 16.31
N LEU A 102 5.14 -33.08 15.75
CA LEU A 102 4.34 -34.26 15.38
C LEU A 102 4.93 -35.01 14.19
N GLU A 103 5.40 -34.32 13.16
CA GLU A 103 6.10 -34.92 12.01
C GLU A 103 7.36 -35.69 12.45
N ALA A 104 8.12 -35.15 13.40
CA ALA A 104 9.29 -35.83 13.96
C ALA A 104 8.91 -37.10 14.75
N ILE A 105 7.81 -37.07 15.50
CA ILE A 105 7.31 -38.24 16.23
C ILE A 105 6.85 -39.33 15.26
N GLU A 106 6.05 -38.97 14.26
CA GLU A 106 5.53 -39.94 13.28
C GLU A 106 6.64 -40.50 12.40
N ARG A 107 7.63 -39.68 12.02
CA ARG A 107 8.81 -40.16 11.32
C ARG A 107 9.57 -41.19 12.14
N LYS A 108 9.79 -40.91 13.43
CA LYS A 108 10.50 -41.84 14.31
C LYS A 108 9.73 -43.17 14.45
N LYS A 109 8.41 -43.12 14.64
CA LYS A 109 7.60 -44.35 14.71
C LYS A 109 7.68 -45.17 13.43
N ALA A 110 7.60 -44.52 12.27
CA ALA A 110 7.64 -45.23 11.00
C ALA A 110 9.05 -45.78 10.70
N GLU A 111 10.12 -45.11 11.14
CA GLU A 111 11.49 -45.65 11.13
C GLU A 111 11.62 -46.86 12.08
N ASP A 112 11.07 -46.79 13.30
CA ASP A 112 11.05 -47.89 14.26
C ASP A 112 10.25 -49.11 13.72
N GLU A 113 9.07 -48.89 13.13
CA GLU A 113 8.25 -49.94 12.49
C GLU A 113 8.95 -50.58 11.29
N ALA A 114 9.62 -49.78 10.44
CA ALA A 114 10.38 -50.29 9.31
C ALA A 114 11.55 -51.17 9.78
N LEU A 115 12.21 -50.79 10.87
CA LEU A 115 13.28 -51.57 11.49
C LEU A 115 12.76 -52.91 12.02
N GLU A 116 11.64 -52.90 12.75
CA GLU A 116 11.02 -54.13 13.27
C GLU A 116 10.62 -55.10 12.14
N VAL A 117 10.05 -54.58 11.04
CA VAL A 117 9.69 -55.41 9.88
C VAL A 117 10.93 -55.94 9.17
N ALA A 118 11.99 -55.14 9.03
CA ALA A 118 13.26 -55.60 8.46
C ALA A 118 13.91 -56.70 9.30
N GLU A 119 13.91 -56.57 10.64
CA GLU A 119 14.40 -57.60 11.56
C GLU A 119 13.61 -58.91 11.42
N LEU A 120 12.28 -58.84 11.29
CA LEU A 120 11.45 -60.02 11.05
C LEU A 120 11.78 -60.69 9.70
N LEU A 121 11.95 -59.92 8.63
CA LEU A 121 12.32 -60.42 7.30
C LEU A 121 13.70 -61.11 7.31
N GLU A 122 14.67 -60.56 8.04
CA GLU A 122 15.97 -61.20 8.22
C GLU A 122 15.85 -62.53 8.99
N GLN A 123 14.99 -62.60 10.01
CA GLN A 123 14.76 -63.82 10.78
C GLN A 123 14.10 -64.95 9.97
N VAL A 124 13.20 -64.62 9.02
CA VAL A 124 12.65 -65.61 8.08
C VAL A 124 13.57 -65.90 6.88
N GLY A 125 14.76 -65.28 6.83
CA GLY A 125 15.82 -65.56 5.85
C GLY A 125 15.75 -64.74 4.56
N ASP A 126 14.86 -63.74 4.49
CA ASP A 126 14.64 -62.90 3.31
C ASP A 126 15.45 -61.58 3.40
N LYS A 127 16.77 -61.72 3.30
CA LYS A 127 17.74 -60.62 3.51
C LYS A 127 17.65 -59.51 2.46
N GLU A 128 17.35 -59.88 1.22
CA GLU A 128 17.22 -58.90 0.12
C GLU A 128 16.01 -57.99 0.35
N ALA A 129 14.89 -58.55 0.82
CA ALA A 129 13.70 -57.77 1.16
C ALA A 129 13.91 -56.83 2.37
N ALA A 130 14.70 -57.26 3.36
CA ALA A 130 15.05 -56.45 4.53
C ALA A 130 15.92 -55.22 4.16
N GLU A 131 16.94 -55.40 3.31
CA GLU A 131 17.79 -54.31 2.83
C GLU A 131 17.01 -53.33 1.93
N GLU A 132 16.10 -53.82 1.09
CA GLU A 132 15.27 -52.96 0.24
C GLU A 132 14.32 -52.09 1.07
N LEU A 133 13.77 -52.61 2.17
CA LEU A 133 12.90 -51.86 3.07
C LEU A 133 13.67 -50.74 3.79
N LEU A 134 14.87 -51.02 4.30
CA LEU A 134 15.72 -50.04 4.98
C LEU A 134 16.29 -48.98 4.04
N SER A 135 16.47 -49.30 2.74
CA SER A 135 16.96 -48.36 1.74
C SER A 135 15.90 -47.33 1.30
N LYS A 136 14.61 -47.59 1.54
CA LYS A 136 13.53 -46.68 1.13
C LYS A 136 13.36 -45.57 2.18
N PRO A 137 13.36 -44.28 1.78
CA PRO A 137 13.10 -43.20 2.72
C PRO A 137 11.67 -43.28 3.26
N VAL A 138 11.54 -43.26 4.58
CA VAL A 138 10.25 -43.27 5.28
C VAL A 138 9.64 -41.87 5.18
N GLU A 139 8.60 -41.72 4.36
CA GLU A 139 7.84 -40.47 4.23
C GLU A 139 6.59 -40.50 5.15
N PRO A 140 6.59 -39.78 6.29
CA PRO A 140 5.40 -39.69 7.13
C PRO A 140 4.30 -38.88 6.44
N ALA A 141 3.04 -39.20 6.74
CA ALA A 141 1.90 -38.43 6.26
C ALA A 141 1.94 -36.97 6.77
N PRO A 142 1.61 -35.97 5.94
CA PRO A 142 1.67 -34.56 6.34
C PRO A 142 0.65 -34.26 7.45
N VAL A 143 1.13 -33.69 8.56
CA VAL A 143 0.27 -33.33 9.70
C VAL A 143 -0.36 -31.96 9.44
N ALA A 144 -1.66 -31.90 9.22
CA ALA A 144 -2.37 -30.64 9.03
C ALA A 144 -2.76 -30.02 10.40
N VAL A 145 -2.15 -28.89 10.77
CA VAL A 145 -2.59 -28.12 11.95
C VAL A 145 -3.62 -27.08 11.51
N GLN A 146 -4.83 -27.16 12.07
CA GLN A 146 -5.89 -26.20 11.77
C GLN A 146 -5.56 -24.82 12.34
N LYS A 147 -5.99 -23.77 11.64
CA LYS A 147 -5.81 -22.39 12.07
C LYS A 147 -6.66 -22.11 13.31
N ALA A 148 -6.04 -21.72 14.42
CA ALA A 148 -6.73 -21.46 15.68
C ALA A 148 -7.48 -20.12 15.71
N THR A 149 -7.15 -19.17 14.83
CA THR A 149 -7.74 -17.82 14.86
C THR A 149 -9.05 -17.73 14.08
N PRO A 150 -10.14 -17.17 14.68
CA PRO A 150 -11.41 -17.01 14.00
C PRO A 150 -11.31 -15.97 12.87
N LYS A 151 -12.12 -16.16 11.82
CA LYS A 151 -12.22 -15.18 10.73
C LYS A 151 -13.10 -14.01 11.17
N ILE A 152 -12.56 -12.79 11.08
CA ILE A 152 -13.28 -11.56 11.43
C ILE A 152 -13.75 -10.87 10.14
N THR A 153 -15.04 -10.59 10.02
CA THR A 153 -15.61 -9.88 8.86
C THR A 153 -15.09 -8.45 8.80
N GLY A 154 -14.69 -7.98 7.60
CA GLY A 154 -14.13 -6.64 7.40
C GLY A 154 -12.67 -6.47 7.83
N PHE A 155 -12.08 -7.48 8.49
CA PHE A 155 -10.66 -7.51 8.81
C PHE A 155 -9.90 -8.28 7.73
N SER A 156 -8.98 -7.58 7.06
CA SER A 156 -8.01 -8.19 6.16
C SER A 156 -6.62 -7.66 6.48
N SER A 157 -5.64 -8.57 6.42
CA SER A 157 -4.22 -8.27 6.55
C SER A 157 -3.56 -8.47 5.20
N ALA A 158 -2.83 -7.48 4.71
CA ALA A 158 -2.12 -7.57 3.43
C ALA A 158 -0.61 -7.54 3.66
N THR A 159 0.12 -8.40 2.97
CA THR A 159 1.59 -8.36 3.00
C THR A 159 2.08 -7.39 1.94
N HIS A 160 2.71 -6.30 2.37
CA HIS A 160 3.37 -5.34 1.49
C HIS A 160 4.85 -5.66 1.39
N TRP A 161 5.39 -5.52 0.19
CA TRP A 161 6.79 -5.76 -0.12
C TRP A 161 7.50 -4.45 -0.37
N TYR A 162 8.71 -4.34 0.16
CA TYR A 162 9.54 -3.15 0.12
C TYR A 162 10.93 -3.52 -0.35
N ALA A 163 11.55 -2.58 -1.06
CA ALA A 163 12.93 -2.69 -1.52
C ALA A 163 13.60 -1.33 -1.36
N ALA A 164 14.82 -1.34 -0.81
CA ALA A 164 15.64 -0.13 -0.70
C ALA A 164 17.09 -0.41 -1.06
N ILE A 165 17.75 0.61 -1.60
CA ILE A 165 19.15 0.53 -2.01
C ILE A 165 20.02 0.84 -0.79
N THR A 166 20.72 -0.17 -0.29
CA THR A 166 21.66 -0.04 0.83
C THR A 166 23.07 0.27 0.34
N ASP A 167 23.45 -0.23 -0.84
CA ASP A 167 24.72 0.07 -1.49
C ASP A 167 24.47 0.60 -2.90
N LEU A 168 24.59 1.93 -3.04
CA LEU A 168 24.39 2.62 -4.30
C LEU A 168 25.42 2.21 -5.36
N LYS A 169 26.67 1.96 -4.96
CA LYS A 169 27.73 1.60 -5.91
C LYS A 169 27.46 0.23 -6.51
N ALA A 170 27.12 -0.76 -5.68
CA ALA A 170 26.74 -2.08 -6.15
C ALA A 170 25.48 -2.05 -7.04
N TYR A 171 24.50 -1.22 -6.69
CA TYR A 171 23.28 -1.07 -7.50
C TYR A 171 23.58 -0.45 -8.88
N LEU A 172 24.38 0.62 -8.95
CA LEU A 172 24.77 1.23 -10.21
C LEU A 172 25.61 0.27 -11.08
N GLN A 173 26.49 -0.54 -10.47
CA GLN A 173 27.21 -1.59 -11.18
C GLN A 173 26.26 -2.63 -11.77
N ALA A 174 25.20 -3.01 -11.05
CA ALA A 174 24.18 -3.92 -11.58
C ALA A 174 23.45 -3.33 -12.80
N ILE A 175 23.30 -2.01 -12.87
CA ILE A 175 22.74 -1.32 -14.05
C ILE A 175 23.73 -1.35 -15.21
N VAL A 176 24.99 -1.00 -14.96
CA VAL A 176 26.06 -1.02 -15.97
C VAL A 176 26.24 -2.42 -16.58
N ASN A 177 26.12 -3.46 -15.76
CA ASN A 177 26.21 -4.86 -16.18
C ASN A 177 24.95 -5.39 -16.88
N GLY A 178 23.89 -4.56 -17.04
CA GLY A 178 22.65 -4.93 -17.72
C GLY A 178 21.68 -5.79 -16.90
N ALA A 179 21.97 -6.08 -15.63
CA ALA A 179 21.05 -6.81 -14.74
C ALA A 179 19.82 -5.96 -14.34
N VAL A 180 19.99 -4.63 -14.35
CA VAL A 180 18.91 -3.67 -14.10
C VAL A 180 18.86 -2.70 -15.29
N PRO A 181 17.67 -2.47 -15.90
CA PRO A 181 17.53 -1.51 -16.99
C PRO A 181 17.81 -0.07 -16.54
N LEU A 182 18.12 0.80 -17.51
CA LEU A 182 18.53 2.19 -17.27
C LEU A 182 17.46 3.02 -16.52
N ASN A 183 16.17 2.70 -16.68
CA ASN A 183 15.10 3.34 -15.90
C ASN A 183 15.24 3.10 -14.39
N GLY A 184 15.95 2.05 -13.96
CA GLY A 184 16.32 1.81 -12.57
C GLY A 184 17.24 2.89 -11.99
N ALA A 185 18.05 3.56 -12.82
CA ALA A 185 18.88 4.68 -12.40
C ALA A 185 18.05 5.97 -12.24
N LEU A 186 17.11 6.21 -13.16
CA LEU A 186 16.27 7.41 -13.16
C LEU A 186 15.28 7.45 -11.99
N GLY A 187 14.95 6.29 -11.43
CA GLY A 187 14.02 6.18 -10.32
C GLY A 187 14.62 6.41 -8.93
N ILE A 188 15.94 6.59 -8.82
CA ILE A 188 16.65 6.72 -7.53
C ILE A 188 16.33 8.07 -6.89
N SER A 189 16.02 8.07 -5.59
CA SER A 189 15.78 9.29 -4.82
C SER A 189 17.06 10.12 -4.66
N GLU A 190 16.93 11.45 -4.68
CA GLU A 190 18.07 12.36 -4.46
C GLU A 190 18.62 12.27 -3.04
N HIS A 191 17.73 12.01 -2.08
CA HIS A 191 18.07 11.94 -0.66
C HIS A 191 17.87 10.53 -0.11
N LYS A 192 18.61 10.26 0.96
CA LYS A 192 18.44 9.05 1.76
C LYS A 192 17.25 9.21 2.69
N ASP A 193 16.59 8.10 2.97
CA ASP A 193 15.58 8.03 4.02
C ASP A 193 16.22 8.07 5.42
N ALA A 194 15.38 8.05 6.46
CA ALA A 194 15.83 8.02 7.85
C ALA A 194 16.67 6.77 8.20
N ALA A 195 16.60 5.71 7.40
CA ALA A 195 17.41 4.51 7.52
C ALA A 195 18.72 4.57 6.74
N GLY A 196 19.04 5.71 6.10
CA GLY A 196 20.27 5.93 5.34
C GLY A 196 20.28 5.22 3.98
N CYS A 197 19.12 4.76 3.49
CA CYS A 197 18.96 4.03 2.23
C CYS A 197 18.39 4.94 1.14
N TYR A 198 18.66 4.63 -0.14
CA TYR A 198 18.00 5.31 -1.25
C TYR A 198 16.72 4.58 -1.65
N GLY A 199 15.65 5.35 -1.86
CA GLY A 199 14.43 4.86 -2.48
C GLY A 199 14.62 4.73 -3.99
N CYS A 200 13.89 3.80 -4.61
CA CYS A 200 13.83 3.75 -6.06
C CYS A 200 12.44 3.31 -6.54
N SER A 201 11.79 4.14 -7.36
CA SER A 201 10.44 3.89 -7.87
C SER A 201 10.36 2.60 -8.70
N TYR A 202 11.41 2.32 -9.46
CA TYR A 202 11.56 1.07 -10.22
C TYR A 202 11.56 -0.16 -9.29
N LEU A 203 12.30 -0.09 -8.17
CA LEU A 203 12.34 -1.19 -7.20
C LEU A 203 10.99 -1.38 -6.51
N THR A 204 10.26 -0.30 -6.22
CA THR A 204 8.90 -0.38 -5.66
C THR A 204 7.94 -1.12 -6.59
N GLN A 205 8.04 -0.92 -7.90
CA GLN A 205 7.22 -1.65 -8.87
C GLN A 205 7.66 -3.12 -8.98
N ARG A 206 8.96 -3.38 -9.14
CA ARG A 206 9.50 -4.74 -9.29
C ARG A 206 9.23 -5.61 -8.07
N VAL A 207 9.41 -5.08 -6.86
CA VAL A 207 9.25 -5.87 -5.62
C VAL A 207 7.81 -6.34 -5.41
N GLY A 208 6.81 -5.65 -5.97
CA GLY A 208 5.42 -6.12 -5.96
C GLY A 208 5.21 -7.41 -6.76
N THR A 209 5.93 -7.56 -7.87
CA THR A 209 5.85 -8.73 -8.76
C THR A 209 6.78 -9.84 -8.29
N ASP A 210 8.06 -9.53 -8.10
CA ASP A 210 9.12 -10.51 -7.89
C ASP A 210 9.30 -10.86 -6.41
N LYS A 211 8.88 -9.98 -5.48
CA LYS A 211 8.90 -10.22 -4.03
C LYS A 211 10.28 -10.69 -3.55
N GLU A 212 10.35 -11.84 -2.87
CA GLU A 212 11.57 -12.50 -2.39
C GLU A 212 12.55 -12.89 -3.52
N ALA A 213 12.06 -13.10 -4.75
CA ALA A 213 12.89 -13.46 -5.89
C ALA A 213 13.68 -12.27 -6.46
N LEU A 214 13.40 -11.04 -6.00
CA LEU A 214 14.12 -9.84 -6.42
C LEU A 214 15.51 -9.79 -5.77
N GLN A 215 16.48 -10.41 -6.43
CA GLN A 215 17.89 -10.44 -5.99
C GLN A 215 18.72 -9.49 -6.85
N ILE A 216 18.89 -8.24 -6.39
CA ILE A 216 19.73 -7.24 -7.04
C ILE A 216 20.88 -6.85 -6.11
N PRO A 217 22.14 -6.81 -6.59
CA PRO A 217 23.27 -6.33 -5.80
C PRO A 217 23.02 -4.95 -5.20
N GLY A 218 23.29 -4.81 -3.89
CA GLY A 218 23.12 -3.54 -3.17
C GLY A 218 21.68 -3.18 -2.80
N VAL A 219 20.71 -4.07 -3.03
CA VAL A 219 19.30 -3.88 -2.68
C VAL A 219 18.91 -4.83 -1.56
N LYS A 220 18.22 -4.29 -0.54
CA LYS A 220 17.60 -5.07 0.52
C LYS A 220 16.09 -5.13 0.27
N VAL A 221 15.53 -6.33 0.24
CA VAL A 221 14.09 -6.58 0.12
C VAL A 221 13.56 -7.09 1.46
N TRP A 222 12.39 -6.61 1.86
CA TRP A 222 11.68 -7.11 3.04
C TRP A 222 10.17 -6.98 2.85
N SER A 223 9.41 -7.76 3.62
CA SER A 223 7.95 -7.66 3.65
C SER A 223 7.46 -7.18 5.01
N LYS A 224 6.28 -6.57 5.03
CA LYS A 224 5.58 -6.17 6.24
C LYS A 224 4.10 -6.42 6.07
N LYS A 225 3.50 -7.11 7.03
CA LYS A 225 2.05 -7.32 7.08
C LYS A 225 1.38 -6.10 7.71
N VAL A 226 0.36 -5.57 7.04
CA VAL A 226 -0.37 -4.35 7.44
C VAL A 226 -1.86 -4.54 7.52
#